data_AF-A0AAE1RDW1-F1
#
_entry.id   AF-A0AAE1RDW1-F1
#
_cell.length_a   1.000
_cell.length_b   1.000
_cell.length_c   1.000
_cell.angle_alpha   90.00
_cell.angle_beta   90.00
_cell.angle_gamma   90.00
#
_symmetry.space_group_name_H-M   'P 1'
#
loop_
_entity.id
_entity.type
_entity.pdbx_description
1 polymer ?
#
loop_
_entity_poly.entity_id
_entity_poly.type
_entity_poly.pdbx_seq_one_letter_code
_entity_poly.pdbx_strand_id
1 'polypeptide(L)'
;MDGTDTDMMEAAPPEPPPQDGVVRGMLTMARQLIDQGKPSQALQAVVMAMRTKGGEQAVFHALNRAQELYRNKVQASVAADELASLFAECAIVEAIPTVSQPSERYTVDKPIEVNEHGTSILSETGRKQIMLDAFFDGSSFVCLQCGGLVSSHRKDEHYAFWCCKN
;
A
#
# COMPACT_ATOMS: atom_id res chain seq x y z
N MET A 1 -51.91 9.54 -35.82
CA MET A 1 -50.88 9.69 -34.78
C MET A 1 -49.56 9.41 -35.46
N ASP A 2 -48.87 10.49 -35.79
CA ASP A 2 -47.54 10.49 -36.39
C ASP A 2 -46.51 9.99 -35.38
N GLY A 3 -45.54 9.23 -35.86
CA GLY A 3 -44.44 8.69 -35.07
C GLY A 3 -43.28 8.35 -36.00
N THR A 4 -42.67 9.38 -36.58
CA THR A 4 -41.43 9.26 -37.34
C THR A 4 -40.28 9.00 -36.37
N ASP A 5 -39.89 7.72 -36.25
CA ASP A 5 -38.58 7.32 -35.73
C ASP A 5 -37.51 7.97 -36.61
N THR A 6 -36.86 8.97 -36.04
CA THR A 6 -35.77 9.70 -36.68
C THR A 6 -34.50 8.97 -36.27
N ASP A 7 -34.03 8.08 -37.15
CA ASP A 7 -32.72 7.44 -37.07
C ASP A 7 -31.63 8.46 -36.73
N MET A 8 -31.10 8.37 -35.51
CA MET A 8 -29.91 9.10 -35.10
C MET A 8 -28.69 8.41 -35.70
N MET A 9 -28.32 8.78 -36.93
CA MET A 9 -26.98 8.49 -37.43
C MET A 9 -25.99 9.38 -36.71
N GLU A 10 -25.32 8.82 -35.70
CA GLU A 10 -24.14 9.40 -35.09
C GLU A 10 -23.06 9.52 -36.16
N ALA A 11 -22.93 10.73 -36.71
CA ALA A 11 -21.87 11.07 -37.64
C ALA A 11 -20.53 10.91 -36.92
N ALA A 12 -19.77 9.90 -37.32
CA ALA A 12 -18.41 9.69 -36.85
C ALA A 12 -17.59 10.98 -37.00
N PRO A 13 -16.82 11.39 -35.98
CA PRO A 13 -16.01 12.60 -36.06
C PRO A 13 -15.00 12.49 -37.21
N PRO A 14 -14.73 13.59 -37.93
CA PRO A 14 -13.79 13.60 -39.05
C PRO A 14 -12.42 13.14 -38.57
N GLU A 15 -11.89 12.08 -39.20
CA GLU A 15 -10.52 11.62 -38.94
C GLU A 15 -9.55 12.79 -39.16
N PRO A 16 -8.65 13.07 -38.20
CA PRO A 16 -7.66 14.13 -38.37
C PRO A 16 -6.78 13.82 -39.59
N PRO A 17 -6.38 14.83 -40.37
CA PRO A 17 -5.57 14.63 -41.57
C PRO A 17 -4.30 13.82 -41.23
N PRO A 18 -3.77 13.01 -42.17
CA PRO A 18 -2.61 12.16 -41.93
C PRO A 18 -1.41 13.00 -41.49
N GLN A 19 -1.20 13.07 -40.17
CA GLN A 19 -0.21 13.94 -39.54
C GLN A 19 1.22 13.57 -39.97
N ASP A 20 1.42 12.32 -40.39
CA ASP A 20 2.66 11.81 -40.95
C ASP A 20 3.11 12.53 -42.23
N GLY A 21 2.17 12.99 -43.07
CA GLY A 21 2.48 13.75 -44.28
C GLY A 21 3.04 15.14 -43.95
N VAL A 22 2.49 15.79 -42.93
CA VAL A 22 2.90 17.12 -42.47
C VAL A 22 4.28 17.04 -41.81
N VAL A 23 4.51 16.05 -40.94
CA VAL A 23 5.81 15.79 -40.31
C VAL A 23 6.88 15.50 -41.36
N ARG A 24 6.58 14.63 -42.34
CA ARG A 24 7.52 14.31 -43.43
C ARG A 24 7.85 15.54 -44.28
N GLY A 25 6.87 16.41 -44.55
CA GLY A 25 7.09 17.68 -45.25
C GLY A 25 8.03 18.61 -44.49
N MET A 26 7.80 18.79 -43.18
CA MET A 26 8.64 19.63 -42.31
C MET A 26 10.08 19.11 -42.20
N LEU A 27 10.28 17.78 -42.09
CA LEU A 27 11.62 17.19 -42.04
C LEU A 27 12.36 17.28 -43.38
N THR A 28 11.64 17.17 -44.50
CA THR A 28 12.22 17.37 -45.84
C THR A 28 12.66 18.83 -46.03
N MET A 29 11.84 19.78 -45.59
CA MET A 29 12.19 21.21 -45.57
C MET A 29 13.41 21.47 -44.67
N ALA A 30 13.49 20.84 -43.49
CA ALA A 30 14.64 20.96 -42.61
C ALA A 30 15.94 20.49 -43.28
N ARG A 31 15.90 19.38 -44.03
CA ARG A 31 17.04 18.86 -44.81
C ARG A 31 17.50 19.89 -45.86
N GLN A 32 16.56 20.45 -46.62
CA GLN A 32 16.86 21.48 -47.61
C GLN A 32 17.45 22.75 -46.98
N LEU A 33 17.01 23.13 -45.78
CA LEU A 33 17.53 24.31 -45.08
C LEU A 33 18.95 24.08 -44.54
N ILE A 34 19.31 22.85 -44.19
CA ILE A 34 20.70 22.46 -43.87
C ILE A 34 21.58 22.61 -45.10
N ASP A 35 21.13 22.08 -46.24
CA ASP A 35 21.87 22.15 -47.51
C ASP A 35 22.05 23.62 -47.98
N GLN A 36 21.13 24.51 -47.59
CA GLN A 36 21.19 25.96 -47.86
C GLN A 36 21.99 26.76 -46.80
N GLY A 37 22.59 26.11 -45.80
CA GLY A 37 23.37 26.79 -44.75
C GLY A 37 22.54 27.59 -43.74
N LYS A 38 21.25 27.25 -43.55
CA LYS A 38 20.33 27.90 -42.59
C LYS A 38 19.98 26.98 -41.40
N PRO A 39 20.94 26.67 -40.51
CA PRO A 39 20.75 25.69 -39.45
C PRO A 39 19.65 26.09 -38.45
N SER A 40 19.52 27.37 -38.13
CA SER A 40 18.50 27.86 -37.18
C SER A 40 17.06 27.63 -37.68
N GLN A 41 16.83 27.81 -38.98
CA GLN A 41 15.51 27.57 -39.60
C GLN A 41 15.23 26.08 -39.75
N ALA A 42 16.26 25.28 -40.06
CA ALA A 42 16.14 23.82 -40.07
C ALA A 42 15.76 23.28 -38.69
N LEU A 43 16.38 23.77 -37.63
CA LEU A 43 16.06 23.41 -36.26
C LEU A 43 14.60 23.78 -35.92
N GLN A 44 14.15 24.97 -36.31
CA GLN A 44 12.77 25.40 -36.09
C GLN A 44 11.76 24.46 -36.80
N ALA A 45 12.04 24.04 -38.04
CA ALA A 45 11.21 23.09 -38.76
C ALA A 45 11.15 21.70 -38.07
N VAL A 46 12.27 21.23 -37.50
CA VAL A 46 12.31 19.98 -36.72
C VAL A 46 11.50 20.10 -35.43
N VAL A 47 11.63 21.21 -34.70
CA VAL A 47 10.84 21.45 -33.47
C VAL A 47 9.34 21.50 -33.78
N MET A 48 8.93 22.15 -34.87
CA MET A 48 7.53 22.15 -35.30
C MET A 48 7.04 20.76 -35.67
N ALA A 49 7.87 19.94 -36.34
CA ALA A 49 7.55 18.55 -36.66
C ALA A 49 7.39 17.66 -35.40
N MET A 50 8.19 17.91 -34.36
CA MET A 50 8.08 17.19 -33.09
C MET A 50 6.80 17.57 -32.32
N ARG A 51 6.40 18.84 -32.39
CA ARG A 51 5.15 19.33 -31.79
C ARG A 51 3.92 18.76 -32.49
N THR A 52 3.92 18.73 -33.83
CA THR A 52 2.79 18.20 -34.61
C THR A 52 2.59 16.70 -34.43
N LYS A 53 3.66 15.93 -34.18
CA LYS A 53 3.55 14.49 -33.88
C LYS A 53 2.97 14.18 -32.48
N GLY A 54 2.59 15.19 -31.69
CA GLY A 54 1.97 14.98 -30.38
C GLY A 54 2.91 14.51 -29.28
N GLY A 55 4.23 14.70 -29.44
CA GLY A 55 5.20 14.36 -28.39
C GLY A 55 4.92 15.10 -27.07
N GLU A 56 4.47 16.36 -27.15
CA GLU A 56 4.03 17.13 -25.99
C GLU A 56 2.73 16.58 -25.38
N GLN A 57 1.76 16.13 -26.19
CA GLN A 57 0.50 15.55 -25.72
C GLN A 57 0.71 14.25 -24.94
N ALA A 58 1.65 13.40 -25.35
CA ALA A 58 2.00 12.19 -24.61
C ALA A 58 2.56 12.51 -23.21
N VAL A 59 3.33 13.58 -23.08
CA VAL A 59 3.84 14.06 -21.78
C VAL A 59 2.69 14.59 -20.91
N PHE A 60 1.79 15.40 -21.47
CA PHE A 60 0.61 15.89 -20.73
C PHE A 60 -0.28 14.74 -20.26
N HIS A 61 -0.52 13.74 -21.11
CA HIS A 61 -1.31 12.57 -20.74
C HIS A 61 -0.66 11.77 -19.61
N ALA A 62 0.65 11.52 -19.69
CA ALA A 62 1.39 10.82 -18.64
C ALA A 62 1.37 11.60 -17.31
N LEU A 63 1.53 12.92 -17.37
CA LEU A 63 1.51 13.79 -16.19
C LEU A 63 0.13 13.83 -15.54
N ASN A 64 -0.94 14.01 -16.33
CA ASN A 64 -2.32 14.00 -15.83
C ASN A 64 -2.65 12.66 -15.16
N ARG A 65 -2.27 11.55 -15.80
CA ARG A 65 -2.44 10.22 -15.21
C ARG A 65 -1.68 10.06 -13.89
N ALA A 66 -0.44 10.56 -13.81
CA ALA A 66 0.33 10.54 -12.57
C ALA A 66 -0.33 11.40 -11.47
N GLN A 67 -0.88 12.56 -11.84
CA GLN A 67 -1.57 13.46 -10.91
C GLN A 67 -2.87 12.83 -10.37
N GLU A 68 -3.65 12.15 -11.21
CA GLU A 68 -4.84 11.40 -10.80
C GLU A 68 -4.48 10.27 -9.82
N LEU A 69 -3.46 9.48 -10.13
CA LEU A 69 -2.99 8.42 -9.23
C LEU A 69 -2.52 8.97 -7.88
N TYR A 70 -1.84 10.12 -7.87
CA TYR A 70 -1.45 10.79 -6.63
C TYR A 70 -2.67 11.21 -5.82
N ARG A 71 -3.65 11.89 -6.43
CA ARG A 71 -4.88 12.29 -5.73
C ARG A 71 -5.65 11.10 -5.17
N ASN A 72 -5.80 10.04 -5.96
CA ASN A 72 -6.49 8.82 -5.51
C ASN A 72 -5.78 8.15 -4.33
N LYS A 73 -4.43 8.10 -4.35
CA LYS A 73 -3.64 7.58 -3.22
C LYS A 73 -3.79 8.45 -1.97
N VAL A 74 -3.75 9.78 -2.12
CA VAL A 74 -3.94 10.70 -1.00
C VAL A 74 -5.33 10.54 -0.40
N GLN A 75 -6.39 10.45 -1.22
CA GLN A 75 -7.75 10.21 -0.75
C GLN A 75 -7.91 8.86 -0.06
N ALA A 76 -7.30 7.79 -0.60
CA ALA A 76 -7.29 6.48 0.02
C ALA A 76 -6.56 6.47 1.37
N SER A 77 -5.47 7.23 1.50
CA SER A 77 -4.76 7.40 2.78
C SER A 77 -5.63 8.09 3.82
N VAL A 78 -6.32 9.17 3.44
CA VAL A 78 -7.23 9.90 4.35
C VAL A 78 -8.35 8.99 4.83
N ALA A 79 -8.98 8.23 3.92
CA ALA A 79 -10.04 7.28 4.30
C ALA A 79 -9.51 6.16 5.25
N ALA A 80 -8.28 5.69 5.03
CA ALA A 80 -7.66 4.71 5.93
C ALA A 80 -7.35 5.30 7.31
N ASP A 81 -6.89 6.56 7.38
CA ASP A 81 -6.63 7.26 8.64
C ASP A 81 -7.91 7.57 9.42
N GLU A 82 -9.00 7.91 8.75
CA GLU A 82 -10.33 8.07 9.35
C GLU A 82 -10.82 6.76 9.97
N LEU A 83 -10.69 5.65 9.24
CA LEU A 83 -11.01 4.32 9.77
C LEU A 83 -10.15 3.96 10.98
N ALA A 84 -8.84 4.19 10.91
CA ALA A 84 -7.93 3.95 12.03
C ALA A 84 -8.32 4.76 13.28
N SER A 85 -8.77 6.01 13.09
CA SER A 85 -9.25 6.87 14.18
C SER A 85 -10.53 6.31 14.81
N LEU A 86 -11.50 5.88 14.00
CA LEU A 86 -12.73 5.24 14.50
C LEU A 86 -12.43 3.92 15.22
N PHE A 87 -11.51 3.10 14.71
CA PHE A 87 -11.08 1.88 15.37
C PHE A 87 -10.37 2.15 16.70
N ALA A 88 -9.55 3.20 16.77
CA ALA A 88 -8.93 3.62 18.02
C ALA A 88 -10.00 4.07 19.04
N GLU A 89 -11.05 4.78 18.62
CA GLU A 89 -12.15 5.18 19.49
C GLU A 89 -12.94 3.97 20.02
N CYS A 90 -13.27 2.99 19.17
CA CYS A 90 -13.92 1.75 19.59
C CYS A 90 -13.04 0.93 20.55
N ALA A 91 -11.73 0.81 20.26
CA ALA A 91 -10.79 0.09 21.11
C ALA A 91 -10.68 0.72 22.52
N ILE A 92 -10.78 2.05 22.61
CA ILE A 92 -10.81 2.74 23.91
C ILE A 92 -12.11 2.42 24.66
N VAL A 93 -13.27 2.42 23.98
CA VAL A 93 -14.57 2.12 24.61
C VAL A 93 -14.67 0.68 25.12
N GLU A 94 -14.13 -0.30 24.38
CA GLU A 94 -14.08 -1.70 24.79
C GLU A 94 -13.06 -1.96 25.91
N ALA A 95 -12.03 -1.12 26.03
CA ALA A 95 -11.01 -1.21 27.06
C ALA A 95 -11.33 -0.43 28.34
N ILE A 96 -12.44 0.32 28.42
CA ILE A 96 -12.92 0.88 29.69
C ILE A 96 -13.50 -0.28 30.50
N PRO A 97 -12.83 -0.74 31.57
CA PRO A 97 -13.43 -1.73 32.42
C PRO A 97 -14.53 -1.01 33.18
N THR A 98 -15.78 -1.35 32.89
CA THR A 98 -16.94 -1.04 33.73
C THR A 98 -16.76 -1.79 35.06
N VAL A 99 -15.86 -1.30 35.92
CA VAL A 99 -15.73 -1.77 37.31
C VAL A 99 -16.85 -1.11 38.10
N SER A 100 -18.06 -1.58 37.84
CA SER A 100 -19.15 -1.55 38.80
C SER A 100 -18.90 -2.65 39.83
N GLN A 101 -18.20 -2.29 40.92
CA GLN A 101 -18.17 -2.96 42.23
C GLN A 101 -17.85 -4.48 42.36
N PRO A 102 -17.37 -4.91 43.55
CA PRO A 102 -16.82 -6.24 43.76
C PRO A 102 -17.89 -7.25 44.16
N SER A 103 -18.07 -8.29 43.35
CA SER A 103 -18.65 -9.63 43.62
C SER A 103 -19.05 -10.17 42.23
N GLU A 104 -18.69 -11.36 41.76
CA GLU A 104 -18.84 -12.66 42.37
C GLU A 104 -17.80 -13.63 41.79
N ARG A 105 -17.34 -14.53 42.65
CA ARG A 105 -16.51 -15.68 42.29
C ARG A 105 -17.35 -16.59 41.38
N TYR A 106 -17.02 -16.68 40.09
CA TYR A 106 -17.43 -17.82 39.26
C TYR A 106 -16.22 -18.60 38.79
N THR A 107 -16.12 -19.77 39.39
CA THR A 107 -15.29 -20.91 39.04
C THR A 107 -15.68 -21.49 37.68
N VAL A 108 -14.70 -22.11 37.03
CA VAL A 108 -14.77 -22.95 35.82
C VAL A 108 -14.57 -22.19 34.50
N ASP A 109 -13.32 -21.82 34.24
CA ASP A 109 -12.52 -22.59 33.30
C ASP A 109 -11.06 -22.49 33.71
N LYS A 110 -10.43 -23.66 33.90
CA LYS A 110 -9.11 -23.80 34.51
C LYS A 110 -8.10 -22.98 33.71
N PRO A 111 -7.53 -21.88 34.25
CA PRO A 111 -6.32 -21.32 33.68
C PRO A 111 -5.30 -22.45 33.74
N ILE A 112 -4.64 -22.75 32.63
CA ILE A 112 -3.38 -23.47 32.72
C ILE A 112 -2.52 -22.56 33.59
N GLU A 113 -2.43 -22.89 34.88
CA GLU A 113 -1.48 -22.32 35.80
C GLU A 113 -0.14 -22.53 35.12
N VAL A 114 0.34 -21.48 34.44
CA VAL A 114 1.72 -21.36 34.02
C VAL A 114 2.46 -21.41 35.32
N ASN A 115 2.90 -22.63 35.62
CA ASN A 115 3.56 -23.09 36.83
C ASN A 115 4.14 -21.92 37.63
N GLU A 116 3.61 -21.69 38.84
CA GLU A 116 4.11 -20.69 39.79
C GLU A 116 5.60 -20.88 40.11
N HIS A 117 6.20 -21.99 39.68
CA HIS A 117 7.64 -22.16 39.57
C HIS A 117 8.19 -21.30 38.43
N GLY A 118 8.51 -20.04 38.77
CA GLY A 118 9.23 -19.08 37.94
C GLY A 118 10.63 -19.55 37.56
N THR A 119 10.73 -20.51 36.65
CA THR A 119 12.01 -21.00 36.11
C THR A 119 12.60 -20.11 35.02
N SER A 120 11.87 -19.06 34.61
CA SER A 120 12.39 -18.08 33.66
C SER A 120 13.13 -16.98 34.40
N ILE A 121 14.35 -16.68 33.96
CA ILE A 121 15.16 -15.55 34.46
C ILE A 121 14.39 -14.21 34.46
N LEU A 122 13.43 -14.04 33.56
CA LEU A 122 12.59 -12.84 33.53
C LEU A 122 11.63 -12.78 34.72
N SER A 123 11.09 -13.92 35.15
CA SER A 123 10.31 -14.00 36.39
C SER A 123 11.17 -13.75 37.62
N GLU A 124 12.36 -14.37 37.68
CA GLU A 124 13.28 -14.23 38.82
C GLU A 124 13.78 -12.79 38.98
N THR A 125 14.03 -12.08 37.87
CA THR A 125 14.48 -10.68 37.89
C THR A 125 13.34 -9.66 38.04
N GLY A 126 12.12 -10.10 38.36
CA GLY A 126 10.96 -9.22 38.56
C GLY A 126 10.39 -8.62 37.27
N ARG A 127 10.85 -9.08 36.10
CA ARG A 127 10.39 -8.65 34.76
C ARG A 127 9.37 -9.63 34.17
N LYS A 128 8.54 -10.22 35.02
CA LYS A 128 7.50 -11.20 34.64
C LYS A 128 6.55 -10.64 33.57
N GLN A 129 6.26 -9.35 33.60
CA GLN A 129 5.34 -8.72 32.64
C GLN A 129 5.80 -8.89 31.19
N ILE A 130 7.10 -8.77 30.90
CA ILE A 130 7.65 -8.96 29.54
C ILE A 130 7.41 -10.40 29.06
N MET A 131 7.51 -11.38 29.95
CA MET A 131 7.22 -12.77 29.61
C MET A 131 5.73 -12.99 29.36
N LEU A 132 4.86 -12.38 30.17
CA LEU A 132 3.41 -12.45 29.97
C LEU A 132 3.00 -11.81 28.64
N ASP A 133 3.49 -10.61 28.34
CA ASP A 133 3.17 -9.89 27.11
C ASP A 133 3.58 -10.71 25.86
N ALA A 134 4.81 -11.25 25.86
CA ALA A 134 5.33 -12.10 24.79
C ALA A 134 4.64 -13.49 24.69
N PHE A 135 3.93 -13.90 25.75
CA PHE A 135 3.10 -15.11 25.73
C PHE A 135 1.70 -14.80 25.20
N PHE A 136 1.10 -13.68 25.63
CA PHE A 136 -0.22 -13.24 25.18
C PHE A 136 -0.24 -12.85 23.70
N ASP A 137 0.83 -12.25 23.18
CA ASP A 137 0.95 -11.94 21.75
C ASP A 137 1.28 -13.19 20.88
N GLY A 138 1.55 -14.33 21.51
CA GLY A 138 1.89 -15.59 20.86
C GLY A 138 3.27 -15.61 20.18
N SER A 139 4.08 -14.56 20.35
CA SER A 139 5.42 -14.44 19.74
C SER A 139 6.45 -15.37 20.39
N SER A 140 6.21 -15.76 21.65
CA SER A 140 7.07 -16.63 22.44
C SER A 140 6.28 -17.66 23.24
N PHE A 141 6.93 -18.77 23.60
CA PHE A 141 6.41 -19.80 24.49
C PHE A 141 7.42 -20.15 25.57
N VAL A 142 6.92 -20.60 26.71
CA VAL A 142 7.76 -21.16 27.78
C VAL A 142 7.94 -22.65 27.55
N CYS A 143 9.17 -23.10 27.34
CA CYS A 143 9.45 -24.53 27.20
C CYS A 143 9.35 -25.23 28.54
N LEU A 144 8.43 -26.19 28.67
CA LEU A 144 8.23 -26.96 29.90
C LEU A 144 9.38 -27.92 30.24
N GLN A 145 10.30 -28.19 29.31
CA GLN A 145 11.43 -29.10 29.55
C GLN A 145 12.64 -28.40 30.16
N CYS A 146 12.95 -27.18 29.72
CA CYS A 146 14.12 -26.43 30.20
C CYS A 146 13.76 -25.13 30.95
N GLY A 147 12.49 -24.74 30.98
CA GLY A 147 12.01 -23.51 31.60
C GLY A 147 12.32 -22.23 30.81
N GLY A 148 12.96 -22.34 29.63
CA GLY A 148 13.37 -21.22 28.80
C GLY A 148 12.21 -20.55 28.06
N LEU A 149 12.29 -19.23 27.89
CA LEU A 149 11.41 -18.46 27.01
C LEU A 149 12.00 -18.47 25.59
N VAL A 150 11.25 -18.98 24.62
CA VAL A 150 11.72 -19.19 23.25
C VAL A 150 10.71 -18.59 22.29
N SER A 151 11.17 -17.95 21.21
CA SER A 151 10.27 -17.48 20.16
C SER A 151 9.48 -18.65 19.54
N SER A 152 8.18 -18.44 19.33
CA SER A 152 7.28 -19.42 18.73
C SER A 152 7.74 -19.89 17.35
N HIS A 153 8.38 -19.02 16.57
CA HIS A 153 8.92 -19.39 15.25
C HIS A 153 10.03 -20.44 15.35
N ARG A 154 10.77 -20.48 16.46
CA ARG A 154 11.91 -21.39 16.64
C ARG A 154 11.60 -22.58 17.56
N LYS A 155 10.32 -22.87 17.75
CA LYS A 155 9.84 -23.92 18.66
C LYS A 155 10.39 -25.28 18.27
N ASP A 156 10.34 -25.61 16.98
CA ASP A 156 10.77 -26.92 16.50
C ASP A 156 12.29 -27.07 16.57
N GLU A 157 13.05 -26.04 16.18
CA GLU A 157 14.51 -26.03 16.30
C GLU A 157 14.97 -26.08 17.77
N HIS A 158 14.22 -25.43 18.67
CA HIS A 158 14.49 -25.53 20.09
C HIS A 158 14.37 -26.97 20.58
N TYR A 159 13.26 -27.65 20.31
CA TYR A 159 13.09 -29.04 20.71
C TYR A 159 14.11 -29.98 20.03
N ALA A 160 14.50 -29.69 18.80
CA ALA A 160 15.42 -30.54 18.04
C ALA A 160 16.89 -30.39 18.44
N PHE A 161 17.36 -29.17 18.76
CA PHE A 161 18.80 -28.88 18.86
C PHE A 161 19.23 -28.16 20.13
N TRP A 162 18.34 -27.43 20.81
CA TRP A 162 18.74 -26.50 21.88
C TRP A 162 18.11 -26.79 23.24
N CYS A 163 17.09 -27.65 23.29
CA CYS A 163 16.42 -27.99 24.53
C CYS A 163 17.28 -28.95 25.35
N CYS A 164 18.12 -28.38 26.22
CA CYS A 164 18.80 -29.14 27.26
C CYS A 164 17.84 -29.30 28.44
N LYS A 165 17.55 -30.55 28.83
CA LYS A 165 16.84 -30.83 30.09
C LYS A 165 17.74 -30.37 31.23
N ASN A 166 17.26 -29.42 32.04
CA ASN A 166 17.87 -29.07 33.33
C ASN A 166 17.30 -29.97 34.41
#